data_AF-A0A8J7VMB7-F1
#
_entry.id   AF-A0A8J7VMB7-F1
#
_cell.length_a   1.000
_cell.length_b   1.000
_cell.length_c   1.000
_cell.angle_alpha   90.00
_cell.angle_beta   90.00
_cell.angle_gamma   90.00
#
_symmetry.space_group_name_H-M   'P 1'
#
loop_
_entity.id
_entity.type
_entity.pdbx_description
1 polymer ?
#
loop_
_entity_poly.entity_id
_entity_poly.type
_entity_poly.pdbx_seq_one_letter_code
_entity_poly.pdbx_strand_id
1 'polypeptide(L)'
;MSGYQDWIGRGICRSDTVSDRLVEQFRATLPELVAPDPVPPGLFWALAPETLPTEQLGRDGHSRLGQFLPDLPLTRRMWAGGEVAFNGELRIGDVVEKDSRIASITQKTGSTG
;
A
#
# COMPACT_ATOMS: atom_id res chain seq x y z
N MET A 1 15.81 -23.58 8.26
CA MET A 1 14.61 -23.07 8.97
C MET A 1 14.31 -21.69 8.43
N SER A 2 13.12 -21.48 7.89
CA SER A 2 12.70 -20.28 7.14
C SER A 2 12.89 -19.01 7.99
N GLY A 3 13.85 -18.16 7.61
CA GLY A 3 14.35 -17.07 8.45
C GLY A 3 13.38 -15.92 8.73
N TYR A 4 12.14 -15.99 8.24
CA TYR A 4 11.19 -14.87 8.29
C TYR A 4 9.82 -15.22 8.87
N GLN A 5 9.66 -16.38 9.52
CA GLN A 5 8.33 -16.76 10.07
C GLN A 5 7.81 -15.79 11.12
N ASP A 6 8.69 -15.21 11.94
CA ASP A 6 8.33 -14.24 12.97
C ASP A 6 7.81 -12.89 12.41
N TRP A 7 7.87 -12.72 11.08
CA TRP A 7 7.31 -11.58 10.37
C TRP A 7 5.89 -11.82 9.89
N ILE A 8 5.48 -13.08 9.73
CA ILE A 8 4.11 -13.42 9.32
C ILE A 8 3.14 -13.00 10.44
N GLY A 9 2.03 -12.39 10.05
CA GLY A 9 1.02 -11.87 10.97
C GLY A 9 1.33 -10.48 11.52
N ARG A 10 2.56 -9.97 11.38
CA ARG A 10 2.84 -8.55 11.71
C ARG A 10 1.97 -7.65 10.86
N GLY A 11 1.46 -6.60 11.49
CA GLY A 11 0.56 -5.66 10.87
C GLY A 11 0.85 -4.23 11.25
N ILE A 12 0.32 -3.32 10.44
CA ILE A 12 0.29 -1.89 10.71
C ILE A 12 -1.10 -1.36 10.37
N CYS A 13 -1.60 -0.50 11.24
CA CYS A 13 -2.86 0.18 11.07
C CYS A 13 -2.59 1.68 10.89
N ARG A 14 -3.29 2.31 9.94
CA ARG A 14 -3.22 3.75 9.68
C ARG A 14 -4.61 4.28 9.37
N SER A 15 -4.92 5.46 9.88
CA SER A 15 -6.16 6.16 9.54
C SER A 15 -5.89 7.27 8.52
N ASP A 16 -6.86 7.53 7.66
CA ASP A 16 -6.88 8.69 6.78
C ASP A 16 -8.32 9.17 6.57
N THR A 17 -8.51 10.34 5.99
CA THR A 17 -9.83 10.89 5.67
C THR A 17 -9.98 11.04 4.17
N VAL A 18 -11.14 10.65 3.65
CA VAL A 18 -11.51 10.90 2.26
C VAL A 18 -11.83 12.39 2.11
N SER A 19 -10.82 13.22 1.91
CA SER A 19 -10.99 14.67 1.74
C SER A 19 -11.37 15.04 0.30
N ASP A 20 -12.10 16.16 0.15
CA ASP A 20 -12.36 16.76 -1.16
C ASP A 20 -11.07 16.97 -1.96
N ARG A 21 -10.04 17.50 -1.29
CA ARG A 21 -8.71 17.72 -1.87
C ARG A 21 -8.12 16.45 -2.49
N LEU A 22 -8.27 15.30 -1.83
CA LEU A 22 -7.76 14.02 -2.35
C LEU A 22 -8.54 13.57 -3.59
N VAL A 23 -9.86 13.71 -3.57
CA VAL A 23 -10.72 13.39 -4.73
C VAL A 23 -10.36 14.26 -5.93
N GLU A 24 -10.21 15.57 -5.72
CA GLU A 24 -9.79 16.52 -6.76
C GLU A 24 -8.43 16.16 -7.36
N GLN A 25 -7.43 15.89 -6.51
CA GLN A 25 -6.09 15.50 -6.93
C GLN A 25 -6.08 14.18 -7.71
N PHE A 26 -6.87 13.20 -7.28
CA PHE A 26 -6.98 11.91 -7.96
C PHE A 26 -7.59 12.08 -9.35
N ARG A 27 -8.68 12.84 -9.47
CA ARG A 27 -9.31 13.17 -10.76
C ARG A 27 -8.38 13.95 -11.68
N ALA A 28 -7.66 14.94 -11.16
CA ALA A 28 -6.69 15.71 -11.95
C ALA A 28 -5.53 14.85 -12.46
N THR A 29 -5.15 13.82 -11.71
CA THR A 29 -4.06 12.89 -12.08
C THR A 29 -4.51 11.88 -13.15
N LEU A 30 -5.79 11.50 -13.15
CA LEU A 30 -6.34 10.45 -14.01
C LEU A 30 -7.63 10.90 -14.74
N PRO A 31 -7.63 12.04 -15.45
CA PRO A 31 -8.85 12.77 -15.86
C PRO A 31 -9.84 11.98 -16.73
N GLU A 32 -9.39 10.95 -17.44
CA GLU A 32 -10.21 10.12 -18.35
C GLU A 32 -10.39 8.67 -17.86
N LEU A 33 -9.73 8.29 -16.77
CA LEU A 33 -9.72 6.91 -16.26
C LEU A 33 -10.57 6.75 -14.99
N VAL A 34 -11.27 7.81 -14.59
CA VAL A 34 -11.95 7.90 -13.29
C VAL A 34 -13.46 7.96 -13.50
N ALA A 35 -14.17 7.10 -12.79
CA ALA A 35 -15.62 7.04 -12.82
C ALA A 35 -16.27 8.34 -12.28
N PRO A 36 -17.51 8.66 -12.69
CA PRO A 36 -18.18 9.89 -12.28
C PRO A 36 -18.63 9.88 -10.80
N ASP A 37 -18.56 8.75 -10.11
CA ASP A 37 -18.94 8.56 -8.70
C ASP A 37 -18.26 9.57 -7.78
N PRO A 38 -18.94 10.14 -6.76
CA PRO A 38 -18.37 11.17 -5.89
C PRO A 38 -16.98 10.82 -5.34
N VAL A 39 -16.82 9.59 -4.83
CA VAL A 39 -15.52 8.98 -4.55
C VAL A 39 -15.30 7.85 -5.55
N PRO A 40 -14.39 7.99 -6.51
CA PRO A 40 -14.22 6.99 -7.54
C PRO A 40 -13.54 5.72 -7.02
N PRO A 41 -13.92 4.53 -7.55
CA PRO A 41 -13.15 3.31 -7.35
C PRO A 41 -11.67 3.51 -7.67
N GLY A 42 -10.80 2.89 -6.89
CA GLY A 42 -9.34 3.04 -7.01
C GLY A 42 -8.75 4.17 -6.17
N LEU A 43 -9.53 5.17 -5.74
CA LEU A 43 -9.03 6.23 -4.84
C LEU A 43 -8.49 5.67 -3.52
N PHE A 44 -8.97 4.50 -3.09
CA PHE A 44 -8.46 3.81 -1.90
C PHE A 44 -6.96 3.50 -1.95
N TRP A 45 -6.35 3.40 -3.14
CA TRP A 45 -4.90 3.24 -3.29
C TRP A 45 -4.12 4.49 -2.87
N ALA A 46 -4.75 5.67 -2.91
CA ALA A 46 -4.15 6.93 -2.50
C ALA A 46 -4.41 7.26 -1.01
N LEU A 47 -5.18 6.44 -0.30
CA LEU A 47 -5.49 6.64 1.12
C LEU A 47 -4.44 6.00 2.03
N ALA A 48 -4.21 6.68 3.16
CA ALA A 48 -3.28 6.29 4.22
C ALA A 48 -1.87 5.96 3.70
N PRO A 49 -1.24 6.81 2.86
CA PRO A 49 0.12 6.56 2.40
C PRO A 49 1.08 6.50 3.59
N GLU A 50 2.09 5.65 3.47
CA GLU A 50 3.18 5.65 4.44
C GLU A 50 3.95 6.98 4.34
N THR A 51 3.93 7.77 5.41
CA THR A 51 4.66 9.04 5.49
C THR A 51 5.79 8.87 6.50
N LEU A 52 7.02 8.80 5.98
CA LEU A 52 8.22 8.62 6.78
C LEU A 52 9.24 9.71 6.44
N PRO A 53 10.07 10.15 7.41
CA PRO A 53 11.18 11.04 7.12
C PRO A 53 12.18 10.34 6.18
N THR A 54 12.87 11.13 5.34
CA THR A 54 13.79 10.61 4.31
C THR A 54 14.83 9.64 4.85
N GLU A 55 15.30 9.85 6.08
CA GLU A 55 16.26 8.98 6.78
C GLU A 55 15.73 7.58 7.12
N GLN A 56 14.42 7.34 7.00
CA GLN A 56 13.77 6.05 7.18
C GLN A 56 13.37 5.40 5.85
N LEU A 57 13.60 6.09 4.73
CA LEU A 57 13.35 5.55 3.40
C LEU A 57 14.54 4.73 2.90
N GLY A 58 14.26 3.76 2.05
CA GLY A 58 15.23 3.06 1.21
C GLY A 58 15.54 3.85 -0.06
N ARG A 59 16.50 3.34 -0.84
CA ARG A 59 16.92 3.96 -2.12
C ARG A 59 15.77 4.09 -3.14
N ASP A 60 14.76 3.25 -3.03
CA ASP A 60 13.58 3.20 -3.89
C ASP A 60 12.41 4.05 -3.36
N GLY A 61 12.64 4.88 -2.34
CA GLY A 61 11.63 5.77 -1.75
C GLY A 61 10.58 5.07 -0.87
N HIS A 62 10.61 3.74 -0.76
CA HIS A 62 9.76 2.99 0.17
C HIS A 62 10.36 2.99 1.58
N SER A 63 9.61 2.59 2.61
CA SER A 63 10.20 2.30 3.93
C SER A 63 11.41 1.38 3.80
N ARG A 64 12.42 1.62 4.63
CA ARG A 64 13.58 0.73 4.70
C ARG A 64 13.14 -0.67 5.12
N LEU A 65 13.78 -1.68 4.54
CA LEU A 65 13.64 -3.07 5.00
C LEU A 65 14.06 -3.21 6.47
N GLY A 66 13.54 -4.20 7.15
CA GLY A 66 13.71 -4.38 8.60
C GLY A 66 12.73 -3.58 9.47
N GLN A 67 11.84 -2.78 8.86
CA GLN A 67 10.75 -2.08 9.56
C GLN A 67 9.45 -2.90 9.49
N PHE A 68 8.69 -2.76 8.41
CA PHE A 68 7.47 -3.55 8.17
C PHE A 68 7.79 -4.88 7.49
N LEU A 69 8.54 -4.84 6.39
CA LEU A 69 9.07 -6.03 5.70
C LEU A 69 10.40 -6.45 6.33
N PRO A 70 10.75 -7.76 6.31
CA PRO A 70 12.04 -8.23 6.82
C PRO A 70 13.22 -7.62 6.07
N ASP A 71 14.39 -7.65 6.68
CA ASP A 71 15.63 -7.33 5.99
C ASP A 71 15.97 -8.44 4.98
N LEU A 72 15.64 -8.18 3.71
CA LEU A 72 15.79 -9.11 2.60
C LEU A 72 17.07 -8.78 1.82
N PRO A 73 17.92 -9.76 1.47
CA PRO A 73 19.13 -9.53 0.68
C PRO A 73 18.83 -9.36 -0.82
N LEU A 74 17.80 -8.58 -1.15
CA LEU A 74 17.32 -8.34 -2.51
C LEU A 74 17.53 -6.87 -2.90
N THR A 75 17.93 -6.64 -4.14
CA THR A 75 18.31 -5.30 -4.63
C THR A 75 17.13 -4.49 -5.14
N ARG A 76 15.99 -5.14 -5.43
CA ARG A 76 14.80 -4.52 -6.02
C ARG A 76 13.55 -5.07 -5.36
N ARG A 77 12.56 -4.20 -5.23
CA ARG A 77 11.19 -4.52 -4.82
C ARG A 77 10.26 -4.19 -5.98
N MET A 78 9.26 -5.03 -6.20
CA MET A 78 8.21 -4.77 -7.17
C MET A 78 6.86 -5.19 -6.60
N TRP A 79 5.82 -4.47 -6.97
CA TRP A 79 4.46 -4.94 -6.79
C TRP A 79 4.11 -5.88 -7.95
N ALA A 80 3.91 -7.16 -7.65
CA ALA A 80 3.69 -8.19 -8.67
C ALA A 80 2.22 -8.38 -9.04
N GLY A 81 1.30 -7.83 -8.26
CA GLY A 81 -0.14 -7.98 -8.44
C GLY A 81 -0.89 -8.09 -7.11
N GLY A 82 -2.21 -8.17 -7.21
CA GLY A 82 -3.10 -8.34 -6.06
C GLY A 82 -4.53 -8.58 -6.51
N GLU A 83 -5.36 -8.96 -5.54
CA GLU A 83 -6.81 -9.09 -5.68
C GLU A 83 -7.48 -7.97 -4.88
N VAL A 84 -8.58 -7.43 -5.40
CA VAL A 84 -9.35 -6.37 -4.75
C VAL A 84 -10.81 -6.78 -4.70
N ALA A 85 -11.40 -6.73 -3.51
CA ALA A 85 -12.83 -6.89 -3.30
C ALA A 85 -13.43 -5.57 -2.79
N PHE A 86 -14.57 -5.17 -3.34
CA PHE A 86 -15.32 -4.00 -2.89
C PHE A 86 -16.56 -4.45 -2.12
N ASN A 87 -16.62 -4.11 -0.83
CA ASN A 87 -17.73 -4.47 0.06
C ASN A 87 -18.69 -3.31 0.30
N GLY A 88 -18.45 -2.15 -0.32
CA GLY A 88 -19.22 -0.93 -0.18
C GLY A 88 -18.53 0.24 -0.88
N GLU A 89 -19.10 1.42 -0.71
CA GLU A 89 -18.60 2.67 -1.28
C GLU A 89 -18.02 3.56 -0.18
N LEU A 90 -16.97 4.30 -0.52
CA LEU A 90 -16.44 5.37 0.31
C LEU A 90 -17.18 6.68 0.02
N ARG A 91 -17.27 7.55 1.01
CA ARG A 91 -17.85 8.88 0.89
C ARG A 91 -16.85 9.93 1.31
N ILE A 92 -16.97 11.12 0.72
CA ILE A 92 -16.21 12.28 1.16
C ILE A 92 -16.54 12.55 2.64
N GLY A 93 -15.49 12.75 3.45
CA GLY A 93 -15.58 12.91 4.89
C GLY A 93 -15.42 11.61 5.70
N ASP A 94 -15.45 10.44 5.06
CA ASP A 94 -15.23 9.18 5.77
C ASP A 94 -13.83 9.13 6.38
N VAL A 95 -13.76 8.65 7.62
CA VAL A 95 -12.50 8.25 8.27
C VAL A 95 -12.27 6.78 7.94
N VAL A 96 -11.21 6.51 7.20
CA VAL A 96 -10.84 5.17 6.71
C VAL A 96 -9.69 4.64 7.54
N GLU A 97 -9.81 3.38 7.96
CA GLU A 97 -8.73 2.63 8.59
C GLU A 97 -8.15 1.61 7.59
N LYS A 98 -6.82 1.64 7.41
CA LYS A 98 -6.08 0.69 6.57
C LYS A 98 -5.24 -0.23 7.43
N ASP A 99 -5.72 -1.45 7.60
CA ASP A 99 -4.99 -2.56 8.20
C ASP A 99 -4.19 -3.34 7.15
N SER A 100 -2.88 -3.26 7.23
CA SER A 100 -1.96 -4.04 6.39
C SER A 100 -1.32 -5.15 7.21
N ARG A 101 -1.25 -6.36 6.67
CA ARG A 101 -0.65 -7.53 7.35
C ARG A 101 0.22 -8.35 6.40
N ILE A 102 1.32 -8.89 6.90
CA ILE A 102 2.10 -9.88 6.17
C ILE A 102 1.39 -11.23 6.29
N ALA A 103 0.62 -11.60 5.28
CA ALA A 103 -0.12 -12.87 5.28
C ALA A 103 0.80 -14.09 5.08
N SER A 104 1.84 -13.96 4.27
CA SER A 104 2.77 -15.06 3.95
C SER A 104 4.08 -14.55 3.40
N ILE A 105 5.16 -15.31 3.57
CA ILE A 105 6.46 -15.08 2.93
C ILE A 105 6.92 -16.40 2.33
N THR A 106 7.12 -16.41 1.00
CA THR A 106 7.59 -17.59 0.28
C THR A 106 8.82 -17.23 -0.53
N GLN A 107 9.94 -17.89 -0.22
CA GLN A 107 11.13 -17.78 -1.04
C GLN A 107 10.92 -18.57 -2.34
N LYS A 108 11.09 -17.91 -3.48
CA LYS A 108 11.03 -18.52 -4.79
C LYS A 108 12.43 -18.57 -5.39
N THR A 109 12.72 -19.64 -6.10
CA THR A 109 13.93 -19.75 -6.94
C THR A 109 13.48 -19.59 -8.39
N GLY A 110 13.91 -18.52 -9.04
CA GLY A 110 13.61 -18.25 -10.45
C GLY A 110 14.90 -17.98 -11.22
N SER A 111 14.89 -18.22 -12.54
CA SER A 111 16.03 -17.98 -13.43
C SER A 111 16.04 -16.58 -14.06
N THR A 112 14.92 -15.85 -14.01
CA THR A 112 14.72 -14.56 -14.71
C THR A 112 14.60 -13.35 -13.79
N GLY A 113 14.69 -13.55 -12.47
CA GLY A 113 14.29 -12.55 -11.47
C GLY A 113 12.80 -12.55 -11.22
#